data_AF-A0A450YBG5-F1
#
_entry.id   AF-A0A450YBG5-F1
#
_cell.length_a   1.000
_cell.length_b   1.000
_cell.length_c   1.000
_cell.angle_alpha   90.00
_cell.angle_beta   90.00
_cell.angle_gamma   90.00
#
_symmetry.space_group_name_H-M   'P 1'
#
loop_
_entity.id
_entity.type
_entity.pdbx_description
1 polymer ?
#
loop_
_entity_poly.entity_id
_entity_poly.type
_entity_poly.pdbx_seq_one_letter_code
_entity_poly.pdbx_strand_id
1 'polypeptide(L)'
;MRVSTKHTIDIAAWITLGTLLLYVAGWSYAQHWFGHFYLGLIHLDLPTEYHLMYGFWVLRDYLWGFVAVFVFAGLVVWGCRLPAVRSRWRMWAGRLRLGSPTASLRWGSLPLLATIFLSIHALGERSADHDFARHRDKGFDRYPWTRVWLAPYARIDPVLTNLAEDLAGGRYRLLLQSETSLFLIKPETRPKDKGNIPADQRQDNQAGIPTVQIPLRQVKAIRRIPINPGRE
;
A
#
# COMPACT_ATOMS: atom_id res chain seq x y z
N MET A 1 -17.35 -26.45 32.44
CA MET A 1 -16.04 -26.26 31.77
C MET A 1 -16.07 -26.18 30.23
N ARG A 2 -17.00 -26.83 29.49
CA ARG A 2 -17.01 -26.79 27.99
C ARG A 2 -17.31 -25.42 27.33
N VAL A 3 -17.91 -24.47 28.05
CA VAL A 3 -18.27 -23.15 27.50
C VAL A 3 -17.02 -22.24 27.36
N SER A 4 -16.03 -22.41 28.25
CA SER A 4 -14.80 -21.60 28.23
C SER A 4 -13.95 -21.86 27.00
N THR A 5 -13.79 -23.13 26.60
CA THR A 5 -12.91 -23.52 25.49
C THR A 5 -13.44 -23.03 24.13
N LYS A 6 -14.76 -23.00 23.94
CA LYS A 6 -15.38 -22.49 22.71
C LYS A 6 -15.11 -20.98 22.54
N HIS A 7 -15.31 -20.20 23.60
CA HIS A 7 -15.01 -18.77 23.57
C HIS A 7 -13.53 -18.48 23.28
N THR A 8 -12.60 -19.25 23.86
CA THR A 8 -11.17 -19.07 23.58
C THR A 8 -10.82 -19.37 22.12
N ILE A 9 -11.38 -20.44 21.54
CA ILE A 9 -11.17 -20.80 20.13
C ILE A 9 -11.75 -19.72 19.21
N ASP A 10 -12.96 -19.22 19.52
CA ASP A 10 -13.60 -18.18 18.73
C ASP A 10 -12.77 -16.88 18.74
N ILE A 11 -12.29 -16.46 19.92
CA ILE A 11 -11.42 -15.27 20.04
C ILE A 11 -10.14 -15.46 19.24
N ALA A 12 -9.47 -16.61 19.36
CA ALA A 12 -8.26 -16.90 18.61
C ALA A 12 -8.48 -16.90 17.08
N ALA A 13 -9.63 -17.43 16.64
CA ALA A 13 -10.01 -17.42 15.23
C ALA A 13 -10.23 -15.98 14.72
N TRP A 14 -10.92 -15.14 15.48
CA TRP A 14 -11.14 -13.73 15.12
C TRP A 14 -9.83 -12.92 15.10
N ILE A 15 -8.93 -13.16 16.06
CA ILE A 15 -7.61 -12.52 16.07
C ILE A 15 -6.81 -12.94 14.83
N THR A 16 -6.75 -14.25 14.55
CA THR A 16 -6.02 -14.78 13.38
C THR A 16 -6.58 -14.22 12.07
N LEU A 17 -7.91 -14.17 11.94
CA LEU A 17 -8.57 -13.59 10.78
C LEU A 17 -8.27 -12.09 10.66
N GLY A 18 -8.35 -11.33 11.76
CA GLY A 18 -8.02 -9.91 11.78
C GLY A 18 -6.58 -9.64 11.36
N THR A 19 -5.63 -10.41 11.88
CA THR A 19 -4.20 -10.30 11.51
C THR A 19 -3.98 -10.64 10.05
N LEU A 20 -4.62 -11.69 9.53
CA LEU A 20 -4.52 -12.07 8.12
C LEU A 20 -5.06 -10.96 7.21
N LEU A 21 -6.21 -10.38 7.56
CA LEU A 21 -6.81 -9.27 6.82
C LEU A 21 -5.92 -8.02 6.85
N LEU A 22 -5.32 -7.70 8.00
CA LEU A 22 -4.38 -6.60 8.15
C LEU A 22 -3.14 -6.80 7.27
N TYR A 23 -2.61 -8.03 7.27
CA TYR A 23 -1.48 -8.40 6.42
C TYR A 23 -1.83 -8.24 4.93
N VAL A 24 -3.01 -8.70 4.49
CA VAL A 24 -3.47 -8.55 3.10
C VAL A 24 -3.61 -7.08 2.71
N ALA A 25 -4.17 -6.25 3.59
CA ALA A 25 -4.29 -4.81 3.37
C ALA A 25 -2.91 -4.17 3.14
N GLY A 26 -1.96 -4.49 4.01
CA GLY A 26 -0.60 -3.95 3.94
C GLY A 26 0.22 -4.50 2.79
N TRP A 27 0.03 -5.76 2.42
CA TRP A 27 0.61 -6.35 1.20
C TRP A 27 0.10 -5.64 -0.04
N SER A 28 -1.21 -5.46 -0.16
CA SER A 28 -1.80 -4.75 -1.31
C SER A 28 -1.32 -3.30 -1.38
N TYR A 29 -1.25 -2.63 -0.23
CA TYR A 29 -0.67 -1.29 -0.12
C TYR A 29 0.78 -1.25 -0.61
N ALA A 30 1.65 -2.11 -0.09
CA ALA A 30 3.06 -2.13 -0.45
C ALA A 30 3.24 -2.42 -1.95
N GLN A 31 2.48 -3.37 -2.48
CA GLN A 31 2.52 -3.75 -3.89
C GLN A 31 2.20 -2.58 -4.82
N HIS A 32 1.14 -1.83 -4.53
CA HIS A 32 0.77 -0.68 -5.34
C HIS A 32 1.72 0.49 -5.11
N TRP A 33 2.10 0.76 -3.86
CA TRP A 33 3.04 1.83 -3.52
C TRP A 33 4.38 1.68 -4.26
N PHE A 34 5.01 0.52 -4.18
CA PHE A 34 6.29 0.25 -4.84
C PHE A 34 6.13 0.07 -6.36
N GLY A 35 4.95 -0.35 -6.82
CA GLY A 35 4.60 -0.39 -8.24
C GLY A 35 4.75 0.97 -8.94
N HIS A 36 4.41 2.07 -8.27
CA HIS A 36 4.61 3.44 -8.79
C HIS A 36 6.08 3.82 -9.06
N PHE A 37 7.02 3.07 -8.48
CA PHE A 37 8.46 3.27 -8.62
C PHE A 37 9.12 2.20 -9.52
N TYR A 38 8.32 1.35 -10.18
CA TYR A 38 8.76 0.15 -10.92
C TYR A 38 9.56 -0.84 -10.07
N LEU A 39 9.33 -0.83 -8.76
CA LEU A 39 9.98 -1.70 -7.80
C LEU A 39 9.11 -2.92 -7.54
N GLY A 40 9.52 -4.08 -8.07
CA GLY A 40 8.87 -5.36 -7.75
C GLY A 40 9.13 -5.77 -6.31
N LEU A 41 8.10 -6.20 -5.57
CA LEU A 41 8.22 -6.62 -4.16
C LEU A 41 9.30 -7.68 -3.92
N ILE A 42 9.51 -8.55 -4.91
CA ILE A 42 10.46 -9.66 -4.86
C ILE A 42 11.91 -9.17 -4.67
N HIS A 43 12.23 -7.96 -5.14
CA HIS A 43 13.58 -7.41 -5.04
C HIS A 43 13.82 -6.58 -3.78
N LEU A 44 12.76 -6.26 -3.04
CA LEU A 44 12.83 -5.37 -1.88
C LEU A 44 13.14 -6.12 -0.59
N ASP A 45 12.92 -7.43 -0.56
CA ASP A 45 13.09 -8.32 0.61
C ASP A 45 12.55 -7.67 1.90
N LEU A 46 11.34 -7.11 1.81
CA LEU A 46 10.71 -6.39 2.90
C LEU A 46 10.34 -7.38 4.00
N PRO A 47 10.82 -7.19 5.25
CA PRO A 47 10.40 -8.01 6.37
C PRO A 47 8.87 -8.01 6.53
N THR A 48 8.32 -9.13 6.99
CA THR A 48 6.86 -9.31 7.15
C THR A 48 6.23 -8.27 8.08
N GLU A 49 7.01 -7.70 9.00
CA GLU A 49 6.65 -6.65 9.94
C GLU A 49 6.22 -5.36 9.24
N TYR A 50 6.85 -5.03 8.10
CA TYR A 50 6.48 -3.84 7.33
C TYR A 50 5.09 -3.98 6.71
N HIS A 51 4.69 -5.19 6.34
CA HIS A 51 3.36 -5.44 5.80
C HIS A 51 2.29 -5.18 6.86
N LEU A 52 2.51 -5.59 8.11
CA LEU A 52 1.59 -5.27 9.21
C LEU A 52 1.55 -3.76 9.51
N MET A 53 2.69 -3.07 9.44
CA MET A 53 2.76 -1.62 9.62
C MET A 53 1.93 -0.89 8.55
N TYR A 54 2.08 -1.25 7.28
CA TYR A 54 1.27 -0.68 6.19
C TYR A 54 -0.21 -1.03 6.35
N GLY A 55 -0.54 -2.26 6.74
CA GLY A 55 -1.91 -2.67 7.02
C GLY A 55 -2.54 -1.83 8.13
N PHE A 56 -1.77 -1.50 9.17
CA PHE A 56 -2.21 -0.61 10.24
C PHE A 56 -2.47 0.82 9.74
N TRP A 57 -1.66 1.35 8.82
CA TRP A 57 -1.92 2.67 8.23
C TRP A 57 -3.21 2.69 7.43
N VAL A 58 -3.44 1.67 6.59
CA VAL A 58 -4.71 1.52 5.85
C VAL A 58 -5.88 1.43 6.84
N LEU A 59 -5.76 0.62 7.90
CA LEU A 59 -6.81 0.50 8.90
C LEU A 59 -7.07 1.84 9.61
N ARG A 60 -6.03 2.60 9.96
CA ARG A 60 -6.15 3.90 10.61
C ARG A 60 -6.88 4.91 9.72
N ASP A 61 -6.50 4.97 8.45
CA ASP A 61 -7.05 5.95 7.49
C ASP A 61 -8.52 5.66 7.16
N TYR A 62 -8.91 4.38 7.17
CA TYR A 62 -10.27 3.93 6.90
C TYR A 62 -11.05 3.47 8.15
N LEU A 63 -10.53 3.73 9.36
CA LEU A 63 -11.12 3.26 10.63
C LEU A 63 -12.58 3.69 10.76
N TRP A 64 -12.87 4.95 10.42
CA TRP A 64 -14.21 5.50 10.42
C TRP A 64 -15.15 4.81 9.43
N GLY A 65 -14.63 4.41 8.27
CA GLY A 65 -15.37 3.61 7.29
C GLY A 65 -15.77 2.25 7.86
N PHE A 66 -14.84 1.56 8.53
CA PHE A 66 -15.13 0.29 9.21
C PHE A 66 -16.17 0.46 10.32
N VAL A 67 -16.04 1.50 11.14
CA VAL A 67 -17.04 1.81 12.19
C VAL A 67 -18.41 2.08 11.58
N ALA A 68 -18.49 2.88 10.51
CA ALA A 68 -19.74 3.19 9.84
C ALA A 68 -20.42 1.94 9.27
N VAL A 69 -19.66 1.04 8.63
CA VAL A 69 -20.17 -0.24 8.14
C VAL A 69 -20.67 -1.11 9.29
N PHE A 70 -19.96 -1.17 10.41
CA PHE A 70 -20.36 -1.97 11.57
C PHE A 70 -21.64 -1.43 12.22
N VAL A 71 -21.74 -0.11 12.37
CA VAL A 71 -22.95 0.58 12.86
C VAL A 71 -24.12 0.34 11.90
N PHE A 72 -23.91 0.48 10.60
CA PHE A 72 -24.93 0.23 9.59
C PHE A 72 -25.41 -1.23 9.61
N ALA A 73 -24.49 -2.19 9.68
CA ALA A 73 -24.84 -3.62 9.79
C ALA A 73 -25.63 -3.90 11.08
N GLY A 74 -25.23 -3.31 12.20
CA GLY A 74 -25.97 -3.37 13.47
C GLY A 74 -27.39 -2.82 13.34
N LEU A 75 -27.55 -1.66 12.71
CA LEU A 75 -28.86 -1.05 12.44
C LEU A 75 -29.72 -1.90 11.51
N VAL A 76 -29.13 -2.52 10.48
CA VAL A 76 -29.86 -3.45 9.59
C VAL A 76 -30.32 -4.69 10.34
N VAL A 77 -29.45 -5.30 11.14
CA VAL A 77 -29.80 -6.47 11.97
C VAL A 77 -30.89 -6.09 12.97
N TRP A 78 -30.78 -4.93 13.61
CA TRP A 78 -31.79 -4.40 14.53
C TRP A 78 -33.12 -4.15 13.83
N GLY A 79 -33.11 -3.49 12.66
CA GLY A 79 -34.30 -3.21 11.85
C GLY A 79 -34.99 -4.48 11.33
N CYS A 80 -34.22 -5.52 10.96
CA CYS A 80 -34.75 -6.83 10.58
C CYS A 80 -35.42 -7.58 11.72
N ARG A 81 -35.17 -7.22 12.99
CA ARG A 81 -35.89 -7.76 14.15
C ARG A 81 -37.26 -7.11 14.33
N LEU A 82 -37.54 -5.97 13.69
CA LEU A 82 -38.85 -5.33 13.77
C LEU A 82 -39.91 -6.14 12.98
N PRO A 83 -41.07 -6.44 13.58
CA PRO A 83 -42.08 -7.32 12.97
C PRO A 83 -42.65 -6.77 11.66
N ALA A 84 -42.76 -5.44 11.51
CA ALA A 84 -43.24 -4.78 10.29
C ALA A 84 -42.28 -4.90 9.10
N VAL A 85 -40.96 -4.92 9.36
CA VAL A 85 -39.93 -5.06 8.31
C VAL A 85 -39.80 -6.51 7.89
N ARG A 86 -39.88 -7.44 8.85
CA ARG A 86 -39.80 -8.89 8.63
C ARG A 86 -40.92 -9.43 7.74
N SER A 87 -42.15 -8.93 7.87
CA SER A 87 -43.27 -9.35 7.01
C SER A 87 -43.08 -8.87 5.56
N ARG A 88 -42.62 -7.64 5.38
CA ARG A 88 -42.35 -7.03 4.07
C ARG A 88 -41.15 -7.69 3.37
N TRP A 89 -40.10 -8.03 4.11
CA TRP A 89 -38.94 -8.77 3.61
C TRP A 89 -39.29 -10.19 3.17
N ARG A 90 -40.12 -10.93 3.92
CA ARG A 90 -40.61 -12.26 3.48
C ARG A 90 -41.39 -12.18 2.18
N MET A 91 -42.19 -11.14 2.01
CA MET A 91 -43.00 -10.93 0.80
C MET A 91 -42.12 -10.60 -0.42
N TRP A 92 -41.05 -9.82 -0.24
CA TRP A 92 -40.06 -9.51 -1.27
C TRP A 92 -39.15 -10.70 -1.61
N ALA A 93 -38.65 -11.40 -0.59
CA ALA A 93 -37.79 -12.59 -0.77
C ALA A 93 -38.54 -13.75 -1.44
N GLY A 94 -39.82 -13.94 -1.12
CA GLY A 94 -40.69 -14.90 -1.81
C GLY A 94 -40.91 -14.58 -3.28
N ARG A 95 -40.83 -13.29 -3.66
CA ARG A 95 -40.97 -12.83 -5.06
C ARG A 95 -39.70 -13.04 -5.89
N LEU A 96 -38.53 -13.07 -5.24
CA LEU A 96 -37.23 -13.27 -5.89
C LEU A 96 -36.82 -14.75 -6.01
N ARG A 97 -37.64 -15.71 -5.55
CA ARG A 97 -37.33 -17.16 -5.60
C ARG A 97 -35.92 -17.50 -5.07
N LEU A 98 -35.42 -16.75 -4.08
CA LEU A 98 -34.22 -17.17 -3.37
C LEU A 98 -34.57 -18.44 -2.59
N GLY A 99 -33.90 -19.54 -2.95
CA GLY A 99 -34.10 -20.87 -2.37
C GLY A 99 -33.98 -20.89 -0.84
N SER A 100 -34.46 -21.99 -0.25
CA SER A 100 -34.59 -22.20 1.18
C SER A 100 -33.38 -21.71 2.02
N PRO A 101 -33.62 -20.98 3.13
CA PRO A 101 -32.60 -20.21 3.85
C PRO A 101 -31.53 -21.06 4.57
N THR A 102 -31.68 -22.38 4.63
CA THR A 102 -30.79 -23.27 5.39
C THR A 102 -29.64 -23.87 4.57
N ALA A 103 -29.80 -24.04 3.25
CA ALA A 103 -28.73 -24.50 2.36
C ALA A 103 -27.85 -23.33 1.83
N SER A 104 -28.45 -22.14 1.74
CA SER A 104 -27.78 -20.91 1.28
C SER A 104 -26.68 -20.41 2.23
N LEU A 105 -26.74 -20.72 3.53
CA LEU A 105 -25.80 -20.17 4.51
C LEU A 105 -24.37 -20.69 4.35
N ARG A 106 -24.20 -21.94 3.90
CA ARG A 106 -22.88 -22.56 3.65
C ARG A 106 -22.24 -22.11 2.33
N TRP A 107 -23.06 -21.79 1.32
CA TRP A 107 -22.60 -21.24 0.05
C TRP A 107 -22.48 -19.71 0.07
N GLY A 108 -23.11 -19.03 1.02
CA GLY A 108 -23.02 -17.58 1.21
C GLY A 108 -21.75 -17.14 1.92
N SER A 109 -21.09 -18.00 2.71
CA SER A 109 -19.89 -17.64 3.45
C SER A 109 -18.65 -17.45 2.55
N LEU A 110 -18.50 -18.26 1.50
CA LEU A 110 -17.41 -18.13 0.51
C LEU A 110 -17.44 -16.80 -0.26
N PRO A 111 -18.54 -16.41 -0.93
CA PRO A 111 -18.60 -15.13 -1.63
C PRO A 111 -18.53 -13.95 -0.65
N LEU A 112 -19.04 -14.10 0.58
CA LEU A 112 -18.87 -13.08 1.62
C LEU A 112 -17.39 -12.90 1.97
N LEU A 113 -16.65 -13.98 2.19
CA LEU A 113 -15.23 -13.93 2.52
C LEU A 113 -14.40 -13.38 1.36
N ALA A 114 -14.73 -13.77 0.12
CA ALA A 114 -14.14 -13.19 -1.08
C ALA A 114 -14.44 -11.69 -1.22
N THR A 115 -15.66 -11.26 -0.90
CA THR A 115 -16.04 -9.83 -0.94
C THR A 115 -15.27 -9.04 0.11
N ILE A 116 -15.13 -9.57 1.33
CA ILE A 116 -14.33 -8.97 2.41
C ILE A 116 -12.87 -8.85 1.96
N PHE A 117 -12.30 -9.94 1.43
CA PHE A 117 -10.93 -9.96 0.92
C PHE A 117 -10.70 -8.93 -0.19
N LEU A 118 -11.56 -8.91 -1.21
CA LEU A 118 -11.48 -7.94 -2.32
C LEU A 118 -11.65 -6.50 -1.83
N SER A 119 -12.54 -6.26 -0.88
CA SER A 119 -12.73 -4.92 -0.30
C SER A 119 -11.47 -4.45 0.41
N ILE A 120 -10.84 -5.32 1.19
CA ILE A 120 -9.62 -5.00 1.94
C ILE A 120 -8.42 -4.80 1.01
N HIS A 121 -8.31 -5.62 -0.03
CA HIS A 121 -7.33 -5.44 -1.08
C HIS A 121 -7.50 -4.08 -1.78
N ALA A 122 -8.73 -3.76 -2.23
CA ALA A 122 -9.02 -2.48 -2.88
C ALA A 122 -8.79 -1.26 -1.97
N LEU A 123 -8.97 -1.42 -0.65
CA LEU A 123 -8.63 -0.38 0.33
C LEU A 123 -7.12 -0.15 0.39
N GLY A 124 -6.31 -1.22 0.38
CA GLY A 124 -4.85 -1.12 0.34
C GLY A 124 -4.35 -0.37 -0.90
N GLU A 125 -4.85 -0.76 -2.08
CA GLU A 125 -4.57 -0.10 -3.36
C GLU A 125 -4.94 1.40 -3.34
N ARG A 126 -6.18 1.73 -2.98
CA ARG A 126 -6.64 3.13 -2.91
C ARG A 126 -5.84 3.97 -1.92
N SER A 127 -5.47 3.39 -0.79
CA SER A 127 -4.65 4.08 0.21
C SER A 127 -3.26 4.38 -0.34
N ALA A 128 -2.65 3.43 -1.04
CA ALA A 128 -1.35 3.63 -1.67
C ALA A 128 -1.39 4.71 -2.75
N ASP A 129 -2.41 4.70 -3.61
CA ASP A 129 -2.59 5.71 -4.65
C ASP A 129 -2.81 7.11 -4.07
N HIS A 130 -3.65 7.21 -3.04
CA HIS A 130 -3.93 8.47 -2.37
C HIS A 130 -2.69 9.06 -1.70
N ASP A 131 -1.94 8.24 -0.96
CA ASP A 131 -0.69 8.69 -0.37
C ASP A 131 0.36 8.99 -1.44
N PHE A 132 0.40 8.24 -2.53
CA PHE A 132 1.37 8.47 -3.59
C PHE A 132 1.12 9.80 -4.26
N ALA A 133 -0.15 10.10 -4.61
CA ALA A 133 -0.55 11.40 -5.15
C ALA A 133 -0.16 12.53 -4.19
N ARG A 134 -0.45 12.37 -2.90
CA ARG A 134 -0.10 13.34 -1.85
C ARG A 134 1.41 13.58 -1.75
N HIS A 135 2.23 12.53 -1.80
CA HIS A 135 3.69 12.66 -1.75
C HIS A 135 4.25 13.25 -3.06
N ARG A 136 3.68 12.88 -4.20
CA ARG A 136 4.04 13.42 -5.52
C ARG A 136 3.77 14.91 -5.61
N ASP A 137 2.62 15.38 -5.13
CA ASP A 137 2.24 16.80 -5.14
C ASP A 137 3.20 17.65 -4.27
N LYS A 138 3.79 17.04 -3.25
CA LYS A 138 4.82 17.66 -2.39
C LYS A 138 6.26 17.39 -2.87
N GLY A 139 6.43 16.77 -4.03
CA GLY A 139 7.73 16.39 -4.58
C GLY A 139 8.55 15.52 -3.64
N PHE A 140 7.90 14.63 -2.87
CA PHE A 140 8.51 13.69 -1.93
C PHE A 140 9.26 14.35 -0.76
N ASP A 141 8.85 15.56 -0.31
CA ASP A 141 9.48 16.38 0.76
C ASP A 141 9.85 15.62 2.04
N ARG A 142 9.12 14.54 2.35
CA ARG A 142 9.37 13.65 3.49
C ARG A 142 10.59 12.73 3.32
N TYR A 143 11.09 12.53 2.11
CA TYR A 143 12.21 11.61 1.83
C TYR A 143 13.56 12.33 1.85
N PRO A 144 14.54 11.86 2.65
CA PRO A 144 15.77 12.58 2.87
C PRO A 144 16.60 12.67 1.61
N TRP A 145 17.15 13.86 1.37
CA TRP A 145 18.16 14.03 0.35
C TRP A 145 19.39 13.20 0.71
N THR A 146 19.96 12.51 -0.27
CA THR A 146 21.11 11.63 -0.08
C THR A 146 22.20 11.93 -1.07
N ARG A 147 23.41 12.08 -0.52
CA ARG A 147 24.66 12.07 -1.27
C ARG A 147 25.18 10.65 -1.33
N VAL A 148 25.49 10.18 -2.52
CA VAL A 148 26.05 8.84 -2.75
C VAL A 148 27.37 8.99 -3.48
N TRP A 149 28.43 8.43 -2.92
CA TRP A 149 29.73 8.36 -3.57
C TRP A 149 29.90 6.95 -4.13
N LEU A 150 30.08 6.85 -5.44
CA LEU A 150 30.33 5.57 -6.12
C LEU A 150 31.77 5.10 -5.91
N ALA A 151 31.95 3.78 -5.82
CA ALA A 151 33.26 3.14 -5.79
C ALA A 151 33.99 3.35 -7.13
N PRO A 152 35.34 3.37 -7.15
CA PRO A 152 36.10 3.63 -8.37
C PRO A 152 35.76 2.67 -9.52
N TYR A 153 35.51 1.40 -9.21
CA TYR A 153 35.16 0.36 -10.18
C TYR A 153 33.71 0.46 -10.68
N ALA A 154 32.82 1.17 -9.97
CA ALA A 154 31.45 1.40 -10.41
C ALA A 154 31.36 2.48 -11.50
N ARG A 155 32.43 3.27 -11.69
CA ARG A 155 32.56 4.28 -12.75
C ARG A 155 32.96 3.68 -14.11
N ILE A 156 33.00 2.35 -14.21
CA ILE A 156 33.23 1.65 -15.47
C ILE A 156 31.92 1.61 -16.30
N ASP A 157 30.76 1.66 -15.64
CA ASP A 157 29.47 1.76 -16.30
C ASP A 157 29.21 3.21 -16.76
N PRO A 158 29.03 3.47 -18.07
CA PRO A 158 28.82 4.81 -18.59
C PRO A 158 27.56 5.48 -18.02
N VAL A 159 26.53 4.70 -17.64
CA VAL A 159 25.29 5.23 -17.06
C VAL A 159 25.57 5.78 -15.66
N LEU A 160 26.28 5.02 -14.83
CA LEU A 160 26.63 5.42 -13.46
C LEU A 160 27.67 6.54 -13.42
N THR A 161 28.58 6.60 -14.39
CA THR A 161 29.57 7.66 -14.50
C THR A 161 28.94 9.02 -14.77
N ASN A 162 27.94 9.07 -15.65
CA ASN A 162 27.18 10.30 -15.90
C ASN A 162 26.36 10.73 -14.67
N LEU A 163 25.94 9.78 -13.84
CA LEU A 163 25.19 10.04 -12.59
C LEU A 163 26.10 10.39 -11.40
N ALA A 164 27.40 10.09 -11.47
CA ALA A 164 28.30 10.17 -10.32
C ALA A 164 28.39 11.58 -9.71
N GLU A 165 28.41 12.62 -10.55
CA GLU A 165 28.46 14.02 -10.11
C GLU A 165 27.15 14.45 -9.45
N ASP A 166 26.00 14.12 -10.05
CA ASP A 166 24.69 14.44 -9.48
C ASP A 166 24.42 13.67 -8.17
N LEU A 167 24.85 12.42 -8.09
CA LEU A 167 24.76 11.58 -6.89
C LEU A 167 25.60 12.14 -5.74
N ALA A 168 26.84 12.57 -6.03
CA ALA A 168 27.69 13.24 -5.06
C ALA A 168 27.15 14.63 -4.66
N GLY A 169 26.47 15.31 -5.57
CA GLY A 169 25.81 16.60 -5.35
C GLY A 169 24.62 16.55 -4.37
N GLY A 170 24.07 15.36 -4.10
CA GLY A 170 22.97 15.18 -3.15
C GLY A 170 21.62 15.58 -3.69
N ARG A 171 21.47 15.51 -5.01
CA ARG A 171 20.24 15.87 -5.73
C ARG A 171 19.22 14.75 -5.79
N TYR A 172 19.44 13.64 -5.11
CA TYR A 172 18.54 12.48 -5.10
C TYR A 172 17.91 12.30 -3.73
N ARG A 173 16.68 11.80 -3.70
CA ARG A 173 16.01 11.44 -2.45
C ARG A 173 16.04 9.95 -2.23
N LEU A 174 16.35 9.53 -1.01
CA LEU A 174 16.38 8.12 -0.67
C LEU A 174 14.96 7.61 -0.53
N LEU A 175 14.53 6.71 -1.42
CA LEU A 175 13.26 6.01 -1.31
C LEU A 175 13.39 4.84 -0.34
N LEU A 176 14.36 3.97 -0.60
CA LEU A 176 14.57 2.74 0.15
C LEU A 176 16.04 2.31 0.06
N GLN A 177 16.52 1.70 1.13
CA GLN A 177 17.79 0.99 1.17
C GLN A 177 17.49 -0.48 1.49
N SER A 178 17.70 -1.38 0.53
CA SER A 178 17.68 -2.83 0.78
C SER A 178 19.07 -3.31 1.20
N GLU A 179 19.22 -4.61 1.45
CA GLU A 179 20.54 -5.19 1.77
C GLU A 179 21.51 -5.16 0.59
N THR A 180 20.97 -5.16 -0.64
CA THR A 180 21.77 -5.31 -1.86
C THR A 180 21.81 -4.06 -2.71
N SER A 181 20.82 -3.16 -2.58
CA SER A 181 20.64 -2.03 -3.47
C SER A 181 20.10 -0.79 -2.74
N LEU A 182 20.42 0.36 -3.30
CA LEU A 182 19.95 1.65 -2.87
C LEU A 182 19.04 2.23 -3.96
N PHE A 183 17.81 2.56 -3.59
CA PHE A 183 16.79 3.08 -4.49
C PHE A 183 16.62 4.58 -4.26
N LEU A 184 16.89 5.35 -5.31
CA LEU A 184 16.87 6.81 -5.29
C LEU A 184 15.79 7.35 -6.20
N ILE A 185 15.08 8.37 -5.73
CA ILE A 185 14.15 9.15 -6.53
C ILE A 185 14.93 10.25 -7.25
N LYS A 186 14.84 10.28 -8.58
CA LYS A 186 15.40 11.36 -9.38
C LYS A 186 14.58 12.63 -9.16
N PRO A 187 15.21 13.79 -8.96
CA PRO A 187 14.47 15.04 -8.78
C PRO A 187 13.74 15.37 -10.09
N GLU A 188 12.48 15.76 -10.00
CA GLU A 188 11.79 16.34 -11.16
C GLU A 188 12.53 17.61 -11.59
N THR A 189 13.00 17.62 -12.83
CA THR A 189 13.53 18.82 -13.46
C THR A 189 12.41 19.87 -13.51
N ARG A 190 12.59 20.98 -12.78
CA ARG A 190 11.63 22.09 -12.77
C ARG A 190 11.30 22.51 -14.21
N PRO A 191 10.07 22.96 -14.49
CA PRO A 191 9.59 23.27 -15.84
C PRO A 191 10.36 24.36 -16.60
N LYS A 192 11.35 25.03 -15.99
CA LYS A 192 12.24 25.96 -16.72
C LYS A 192 13.19 25.28 -17.71
N ASP A 193 13.44 23.98 -17.58
CA ASP A 193 14.27 23.19 -18.52
C ASP A 193 13.45 22.33 -19.51
N LYS A 194 12.11 22.42 -19.49
CA LYS A 194 11.23 21.68 -20.42
C LYS A 194 11.28 22.19 -21.88
N GLY A 195 12.06 23.23 -22.15
CA GLY A 195 12.20 23.82 -23.48
C GLY A 195 12.87 22.91 -24.50
N ASN A 196 13.73 21.97 -24.08
CA ASN A 196 14.59 21.19 -24.99
C ASN A 196 14.55 19.67 -24.72
N ILE A 197 13.41 19.11 -24.27
CA ILE A 197 13.28 17.64 -24.20
C ILE A 197 12.79 17.15 -25.56
N PRO A 198 13.58 16.35 -26.31
CA PRO A 198 13.18 15.75 -27.58
C PRO A 198 11.88 14.95 -27.41
N ALA A 199 11.00 14.99 -28.42
CA ALA A 199 9.67 14.37 -28.37
C ALA A 199 9.72 12.86 -28.08
N ASP A 200 10.84 12.24 -28.40
CA ASP A 200 11.27 10.86 -28.18
C ASP A 200 11.50 10.51 -26.69
N GLN A 201 11.78 11.47 -25.80
CA GLN A 201 11.87 11.25 -24.34
C GLN A 201 10.57 11.59 -23.59
N ARG A 202 9.55 12.13 -24.27
CA ARG A 202 8.25 12.41 -23.63
C ARG A 202 7.38 11.16 -23.45
N GLN A 203 7.69 10.08 -24.16
CA GLN A 203 6.85 8.88 -24.18
C GLN A 203 7.15 7.89 -23.04
N ASP A 204 8.37 7.90 -22.47
CA ASP A 204 8.75 7.08 -21.30
C ASP A 204 8.30 7.66 -19.94
N ASN A 205 7.76 8.89 -19.93
CA ASN A 205 7.37 9.59 -18.69
C ASN A 205 5.89 9.41 -18.31
N GLN A 206 5.18 8.45 -18.92
CA GLN A 206 3.80 8.13 -18.59
C GLN A 206 3.72 6.85 -17.76
N ALA A 207 3.92 6.96 -16.44
CA ALA A 207 3.15 6.27 -15.39
C ALA A 207 3.92 6.10 -14.06
N GLY A 208 5.26 6.08 -14.07
CA GLY A 208 6.05 5.90 -12.84
C GLY A 208 7.12 6.96 -12.63
N ILE A 209 7.58 7.08 -11.39
CA ILE A 209 8.59 8.07 -11.02
C ILE A 209 9.97 7.54 -11.40
N PRO A 210 10.83 8.35 -12.05
CA PRO A 210 12.17 7.92 -12.41
C PRO A 210 12.97 7.57 -11.15
N THR A 211 13.22 6.27 -10.97
CA THR A 211 14.05 5.73 -9.89
C THR A 211 15.39 5.27 -10.42
N VAL A 212 16.43 5.46 -9.61
CA VAL A 212 17.79 4.98 -9.88
C VAL A 212 18.10 3.90 -8.84
N GLN A 213 18.38 2.69 -9.32
CA GLN A 213 18.87 1.59 -8.49
C GLN A 213 20.40 1.54 -8.55
N ILE A 214 21.04 1.56 -7.38
CA ILE A 214 22.49 1.45 -7.26
C ILE A 214 22.81 0.26 -6.35
N PRO A 215 23.48 -0.80 -6.85
CA PRO A 215 23.95 -1.89 -6.01
C PRO A 215 24.84 -1.37 -4.88
N LEU A 216 24.58 -1.79 -3.63
CA LEU A 216 25.33 -1.32 -2.46
C LEU A 216 26.83 -1.63 -2.54
N ARG A 217 27.21 -2.72 -3.24
CA ARG A 217 28.61 -3.03 -3.51
C ARG A 217 29.30 -1.86 -4.22
N GLN A 218 28.63 -1.25 -5.18
CA GLN A 218 29.13 -0.13 -5.99
C GLN A 218 29.12 1.21 -5.25
N VAL A 219 28.61 1.27 -4.02
CA VAL A 219 28.56 2.47 -3.19
C VAL A 219 29.74 2.49 -2.22
N LYS A 220 30.55 3.54 -2.28
CA LYS A 220 31.67 3.77 -1.35
C LYS A 220 31.19 4.42 -0.04
N ALA A 221 30.29 5.38 -0.13
CA ALA A 221 29.76 6.09 1.03
C ALA A 221 28.38 6.68 0.75
N ILE A 222 27.58 6.84 1.81
CA ILE A 222 26.25 7.45 1.77
C ILE A 222 26.19 8.50 2.87
N ARG A 223 25.70 9.69 2.55
CA ARG A 223 25.35 10.71 3.54
C ARG A 223 23.90 11.11 3.37
N ARG A 224 23.11 10.84 4.41
CA ARG A 224 21.73 11.32 4.54
C ARG A 224 21.77 12.77 5.01
N ILE A 225 21.14 13.65 4.27
CA ILE A 225 20.94 15.05 4.67
C ILE A 225 19.65 15.06 5.49
N PRO A 226 19.71 15.39 6.78
CA PRO A 226 18.54 15.37 7.64
C PRO A 226 17.51 16.37 7.10
N ILE A 227 16.27 15.92 6.97
CA ILE A 227 15.14 16.81 6.77
C ILE A 227 14.62 17.15 8.16
N ASN A 228 14.26 18.41 8.38
CA ASN A 228 13.56 18.79 9.59
C ASN A 228 12.21 18.05 9.63
N PRO A 229 11.94 17.18 10.63
CA PRO A 229 10.67 16.45 10.71
C PRO A 229 9.46 17.36 11.03
N GLY A 230 9.64 18.69 11.11
CA GLY A 230 8.61 19.62 11.59
C GLY A 230 7.70 20.21 10.51
N ARG A 231 6.45 19.73 10.48
CA ARG A 231 5.17 20.47 10.66
C ARG A 231 4.03 19.70 9.97
N GLU A 232 3.37 18.82 10.72
CA GLU A 232 1.93 18.55 10.54
C GLU A 232 1.15 19.45 11.48
#